data_AF-A0A2D5QBM8-F1
#
_entry.id   AF-A0A2D5QBM8-F1
#
_cell.length_a   1.000
_cell.length_b   1.000
_cell.length_c   1.000
_cell.angle_alpha   90.00
_cell.angle_beta   90.00
_cell.angle_gamma   90.00
#
_symmetry.space_group_name_H-M   'P 1'
#
loop_
_entity.id
_entity.type
_entity.pdbx_description
1 polymer ?
#
loop_
_entity_poly.entity_id
_entity_poly.type
_entity_poly.pdbx_seq_one_letter_code
_entity_poly.pdbx_strand_id
1 'polypeptide(L)'
;MDINEEEYTPERKNGIFRFSIPNLDAHNKSLEWIESERKRMGAEIDCMIEDGYDSSRKCHIYVNGRESGINYRLTLSFESKIANLLSKRINEVELSDRNLKSILFTFQKLIHFDTHWYDHSEGRWQHICLDVKPSVNHPFWPGDHIVSVMNCLSEDMTSVLDRDMRTLRKAMTKALVVSWFQGDNSDIMEFNKVSQYVEWLIQLEETDSEFSFANKRDLILKNIKNDWGYWVESQKTKQMKLYENVFSSLEEYQ
;
A
#
# COMPACT_ATOMS: atom_id res chain seq x y z
N MET A 1 41.04 8.02 -16.45
CA MET A 1 40.56 6.88 -15.66
C MET A 1 39.22 6.53 -16.24
N ASP A 2 39.23 5.46 -17.02
CA ASP A 2 38.07 4.98 -17.74
C ASP A 2 36.96 4.63 -16.73
N ILE A 3 35.83 5.27 -16.91
CA ILE A 3 34.60 4.90 -16.21
C ILE A 3 34.27 3.52 -16.78
N ASN A 4 34.36 2.48 -15.96
CA ASN A 4 33.89 1.14 -16.31
C ASN A 4 32.43 1.26 -16.77
N GLU A 5 32.22 1.22 -18.09
CA GLU A 5 30.94 0.98 -18.72
C GLU A 5 30.54 -0.48 -18.47
N GLU A 6 30.27 -0.83 -17.20
CA GLU A 6 29.63 -2.10 -16.88
C GLU A 6 28.20 -2.07 -17.46
N GLU A 7 28.00 -2.86 -18.51
CA GLU A 7 26.75 -3.30 -19.15
C GLU A 7 25.49 -2.53 -18.72
N TYR A 8 25.24 -1.40 -19.40
CA TYR A 8 23.96 -0.70 -19.35
C TYR A 8 22.89 -1.49 -20.10
N THR A 9 22.19 -2.40 -19.42
CA THR A 9 21.03 -3.10 -19.99
C THR A 9 19.89 -2.10 -20.32
N PRO A 10 19.02 -2.39 -21.32
CA PRO A 10 17.86 -1.54 -21.62
C PRO A 10 16.95 -1.29 -20.40
N GLU A 11 16.88 -2.25 -19.48
CA GLU A 11 16.16 -2.15 -18.21
C GLU A 11 16.72 -1.05 -17.29
N ARG A 12 18.04 -0.83 -17.29
CA ARG A 12 18.66 0.28 -16.55
C ARG A 12 18.39 1.65 -17.16
N LYS A 13 18.16 1.73 -18.48
CA LYS A 13 17.84 3.00 -19.18
C LYS A 13 16.36 3.37 -19.06
N ASN A 14 15.46 2.39 -19.06
CA ASN A 14 14.01 2.62 -19.15
C ASN A 14 13.24 2.31 -17.85
N GLY A 15 13.90 1.74 -16.83
CA GLY A 15 13.29 1.40 -15.54
C GLY A 15 13.67 2.34 -14.40
N ILE A 16 13.35 1.91 -13.18
CA ILE A 16 13.57 2.69 -11.94
C ILE A 16 15.06 3.04 -11.71
N PHE A 17 15.99 2.25 -12.24
CA PHE A 17 17.44 2.47 -12.11
C PHE A 17 17.96 3.70 -12.84
N ARG A 18 17.16 4.33 -13.70
CA ARG A 18 17.55 5.63 -14.30
C ARG A 18 17.69 6.73 -13.24
N PHE A 19 17.12 6.52 -12.05
CA PHE A 19 17.21 7.42 -10.91
C PHE A 19 18.36 7.06 -9.95
N SER A 20 19.24 6.13 -10.33
CA SER A 20 20.46 5.82 -9.58
C SER A 20 21.42 7.01 -9.59
N ILE A 21 22.10 7.23 -8.48
CA ILE A 21 22.99 8.37 -8.28
C ILE A 21 24.35 7.86 -7.80
N PRO A 22 25.46 8.25 -8.45
CA PRO A 22 26.79 7.89 -7.97
C PRO A 22 27.00 8.31 -6.52
N ASN A 23 27.68 7.47 -5.73
CA ASN A 23 27.99 7.69 -4.32
C ASN A 23 26.78 7.69 -3.36
N LEU A 24 25.57 7.39 -3.82
CA LEU A 24 24.40 7.22 -2.95
C LEU A 24 23.98 5.75 -2.86
N ASP A 25 24.88 4.90 -2.34
CA ASP A 25 24.70 3.45 -2.31
C ASP A 25 23.42 3.01 -1.59
N ALA A 26 23.07 3.66 -0.47
CA ALA A 26 21.86 3.34 0.27
C ALA A 26 20.58 3.65 -0.54
N HIS A 27 20.54 4.80 -1.23
CA HIS A 27 19.44 5.14 -2.14
C HIS A 27 19.36 4.17 -3.32
N ASN A 28 20.50 3.85 -3.95
CA ASN A 28 20.56 2.91 -5.08
C ASN A 28 20.09 1.51 -4.65
N LYS A 29 20.42 1.08 -3.44
CA LYS A 29 19.92 -0.15 -2.85
C LYS A 29 18.41 -0.13 -2.63
N SER A 30 17.82 0.99 -2.24
CA SER A 30 16.36 1.11 -2.19
C SER A 30 15.73 0.94 -3.58
N LEU A 31 16.36 1.45 -4.65
CA LEU A 31 15.87 1.24 -6.03
C LEU A 31 15.95 -0.24 -6.45
N GLU A 32 17.02 -0.94 -6.08
CA GLU A 32 17.13 -2.40 -6.28
C GLU A 32 16.04 -3.15 -5.54
N TRP A 33 15.71 -2.71 -4.32
CA TRP A 33 14.64 -3.32 -3.54
C TRP A 33 13.26 -3.09 -4.16
N ILE A 34 12.97 -1.86 -4.64
CA ILE A 34 11.75 -1.56 -5.40
C ILE A 34 11.62 -2.50 -6.61
N GLU A 35 12.69 -2.68 -7.39
CA GLU A 35 12.66 -3.57 -8.56
C GLU A 35 12.48 -5.05 -8.16
N SER A 36 13.12 -5.49 -7.09
CA SER A 36 12.96 -6.85 -6.56
C SER A 36 11.51 -7.10 -6.13
N GLU A 37 10.93 -6.18 -5.37
CA GLU A 37 9.54 -6.28 -4.91
C GLU A 37 8.57 -6.21 -6.08
N ARG A 38 8.83 -5.35 -7.06
CA ARG A 38 8.05 -5.28 -8.30
C ARG A 38 7.96 -6.66 -8.96
N LYS A 39 9.11 -7.31 -9.18
CA LYS A 39 9.16 -8.66 -9.76
C LYS A 39 8.42 -9.68 -8.91
N ARG A 40 8.60 -9.64 -7.58
CA ARG A 40 7.98 -10.58 -6.64
C ARG A 40 6.45 -10.51 -6.65
N MET A 41 5.88 -9.31 -6.74
CA MET A 41 4.43 -9.10 -6.71
C MET A 41 3.76 -9.00 -8.09
N GLY A 42 4.54 -9.02 -9.17
CA GLY A 42 4.01 -8.83 -10.53
C GLY A 42 3.56 -7.40 -10.81
N ALA A 43 4.13 -6.42 -10.13
CA ALA A 43 3.85 -5.01 -10.37
C ALA A 43 4.49 -4.50 -11.68
N GLU A 44 3.95 -3.40 -12.19
CA GLU A 44 4.46 -2.73 -13.38
C GLU A 44 5.06 -1.38 -13.02
N ILE A 45 6.14 -1.01 -13.72
CA ILE A 45 6.79 0.29 -13.57
C ILE A 45 6.80 0.97 -14.94
N ASP A 46 6.18 2.14 -15.02
CA ASP A 46 6.18 2.99 -16.21
C ASP A 46 6.88 4.31 -15.91
N CYS A 47 8.09 4.46 -16.44
CA CYS A 47 8.86 5.70 -16.33
C CYS A 47 8.81 6.55 -17.62
N MET A 48 8.00 6.17 -18.62
CA MET A 48 7.81 6.90 -19.88
C MET A 48 6.49 7.68 -19.85
N ILE A 49 6.29 8.45 -18.79
CA ILE A 49 5.06 9.20 -18.57
C ILE A 49 5.01 10.40 -19.53
N GLU A 50 3.99 10.51 -20.37
CA GLU A 50 3.77 11.69 -21.22
C GLU A 50 2.86 12.72 -20.52
N ASP A 51 3.34 13.35 -19.43
CA ASP A 51 2.54 14.30 -18.62
C ASP A 51 3.02 15.78 -18.68
N GLY A 52 3.89 16.13 -19.62
CA GLY A 52 4.35 17.51 -19.84
C GLY A 52 5.75 17.81 -19.29
N TYR A 53 5.94 19.00 -18.68
CA TYR A 53 7.26 19.66 -18.48
C TYR A 53 8.22 18.99 -17.44
N ASP A 54 7.88 17.83 -16.85
CA ASP A 54 8.76 17.16 -15.87
C ASP A 54 8.68 15.62 -15.88
N SER A 55 8.24 15.03 -17.00
CA SER A 55 8.10 13.57 -17.16
C SER A 55 9.39 12.79 -16.91
N SER A 56 10.53 13.39 -17.24
CA SER A 56 11.86 12.80 -17.01
C SER A 56 12.19 12.53 -15.54
N ARG A 57 11.42 13.10 -14.61
CA ARG A 57 11.62 12.93 -13.16
C ARG A 57 10.52 12.12 -12.48
N LYS A 58 9.59 11.57 -13.25
CA LYS A 58 8.48 10.82 -12.71
C LYS A 58 8.50 9.37 -13.14
N CYS A 59 7.88 8.53 -12.31
CA CYS A 59 7.61 7.15 -12.65
C CYS A 59 6.34 6.67 -11.95
N HIS A 60 5.54 5.85 -12.62
CA HIS A 60 4.37 5.21 -12.06
C HIS A 60 4.72 3.78 -11.68
N ILE A 61 4.31 3.37 -10.48
CA ILE A 61 4.31 1.96 -10.08
C ILE A 61 2.86 1.52 -9.94
N TYR A 62 2.46 0.50 -10.67
CA TYR A 62 1.14 -0.12 -10.58
C TYR A 62 1.21 -1.37 -9.73
N VAL A 63 0.40 -1.42 -8.69
CA VAL A 63 0.34 -2.53 -7.72
C VAL A 63 -1.10 -3.00 -7.62
N ASN A 64 -1.31 -4.30 -7.66
CA ASN A 64 -2.64 -4.88 -7.46
C ASN A 64 -2.72 -5.49 -6.06
N GLY A 65 -3.82 -5.20 -5.35
CA GLY A 65 -4.12 -5.88 -4.10
C GLY A 65 -4.36 -7.37 -4.37
N ARG A 66 -3.54 -8.24 -3.74
CA ARG A 66 -3.47 -9.66 -4.11
C ARG A 66 -4.81 -10.36 -3.96
N GLU A 67 -5.51 -10.10 -2.87
CA GLU A 67 -6.81 -10.70 -2.58
C GLU A 67 -7.96 -9.80 -3.04
N SER A 68 -7.81 -8.48 -2.87
CA SER A 68 -8.84 -7.49 -3.12
C SER A 68 -9.12 -7.21 -4.59
N GLY A 69 -8.17 -7.48 -5.49
CA GLY A 69 -8.24 -7.10 -6.90
C GLY A 69 -8.10 -5.59 -7.16
N ILE A 70 -7.92 -4.77 -6.13
CA ILE A 70 -7.91 -3.31 -6.29
C ILE A 70 -6.63 -2.88 -7.02
N ASN A 71 -6.80 -2.09 -8.07
CA ASN A 71 -5.69 -1.51 -8.84
C ASN A 71 -5.21 -0.22 -8.18
N TYR A 72 -3.94 -0.20 -7.78
CA TYR A 72 -3.27 0.95 -7.18
C TYR A 72 -2.19 1.53 -8.09
N ARG A 73 -1.92 2.83 -7.93
CA ARG A 73 -0.82 3.54 -8.59
C ARG A 73 -0.08 4.41 -7.59
N LEU A 74 1.23 4.22 -7.49
CA LEU A 74 2.15 5.17 -6.89
C LEU A 74 2.73 6.06 -7.98
N THR A 75 2.60 7.38 -7.83
CA THR A 75 3.26 8.36 -8.69
C THR A 75 4.49 8.88 -7.99
N LEU A 76 5.67 8.39 -8.40
CA LEU A 76 6.96 8.81 -7.85
C LEU A 76 7.45 10.06 -8.55
N SER A 77 8.01 10.99 -7.78
CA SER A 77 8.68 12.21 -8.26
C SER A 77 10.08 12.28 -7.65
N PHE A 78 11.10 12.39 -8.51
CA PHE A 78 12.51 12.36 -8.14
C PHE A 78 13.15 13.75 -8.21
N GLU A 79 13.76 14.20 -7.11
CA GLU A 79 14.38 15.52 -7.04
C GLU A 79 15.88 15.47 -7.36
N SER A 80 16.22 15.50 -8.65
CA SER A 80 17.61 15.38 -9.13
C SER A 80 18.54 16.47 -8.56
N LYS A 81 18.04 17.68 -8.30
CA LYS A 81 18.82 18.75 -7.67
C LYS A 81 19.23 18.40 -6.23
N ILE A 82 18.33 17.76 -5.48
CA ILE A 82 18.58 17.31 -4.11
C ILE A 82 19.58 16.15 -4.13
N ALA A 83 19.36 15.18 -5.01
CA ALA A 83 20.24 14.04 -5.19
C ALA A 83 21.69 14.46 -5.50
N ASN A 84 21.85 15.37 -6.46
CA ASN A 84 23.15 15.90 -6.87
C ASN A 84 23.83 16.76 -5.80
N LEU A 85 23.07 17.34 -4.87
CA LEU A 85 23.66 18.07 -3.75
C LEU A 85 24.21 17.10 -2.71
N LEU A 86 23.43 16.07 -2.37
CA LEU A 86 23.80 15.06 -1.38
C LEU A 86 25.02 14.24 -1.85
N SER A 87 25.02 13.78 -3.11
CA SER A 87 26.06 12.90 -3.66
C SER A 87 27.47 13.50 -3.70
N LYS A 88 27.60 14.83 -3.68
CA LYS A 88 28.89 15.52 -3.77
C LYS A 88 29.81 15.26 -2.58
N ARG A 89 29.25 15.13 -1.37
CA ARG A 89 30.02 15.10 -0.12
C ARG A 89 29.55 14.05 0.88
N ILE A 90 28.57 13.22 0.52
CA ILE A 90 28.08 12.16 1.41
C ILE A 90 29.20 11.21 1.86
N ASN A 91 30.16 10.92 0.99
CA ASN A 91 31.33 10.08 1.29
C ASN A 91 32.30 10.70 2.31
N GLU A 92 32.19 12.02 2.56
CA GLU A 92 32.98 12.70 3.60
C GLU A 92 32.30 12.61 4.98
N VAL A 93 31.06 12.13 5.05
CA VAL A 93 30.28 12.05 6.29
C VAL A 93 30.37 10.65 6.86
N GLU A 94 30.81 10.54 8.11
CA GLU A 94 30.67 9.31 8.88
C GLU A 94 29.18 9.05 9.15
N LEU A 95 28.65 7.91 8.67
CA LEU A 95 27.25 7.53 8.78
C LEU A 95 26.90 6.99 10.19
N SER A 96 27.10 7.83 11.21
CA SER A 96 26.59 7.60 12.56
C SER A 96 25.08 7.88 12.65
N ASP A 97 24.39 7.30 13.64
CA ASP A 97 22.95 7.52 13.87
C ASP A 97 22.57 9.01 13.91
N ARG A 98 23.40 9.83 14.55
CA ARG A 98 23.20 11.28 14.64
C ARG A 98 23.25 11.93 13.26
N ASN A 99 24.28 11.63 12.48
CA ASN A 99 24.49 12.23 11.17
C ASN A 99 23.43 11.75 10.17
N LEU A 100 23.08 10.47 10.21
CA LEU A 100 22.01 9.88 9.39
C LEU A 100 20.66 10.55 9.66
N LYS A 101 20.29 10.78 10.92
CA LYS A 101 19.07 11.52 11.29
C LYS A 101 19.04 12.91 10.63
N SER A 102 20.14 13.65 10.72
CA SER A 102 20.24 14.99 10.10
C SER A 102 20.13 14.92 8.58
N ILE A 103 20.86 14.00 7.94
CA ILE A 103 20.85 13.81 6.48
C ILE A 103 19.45 13.45 5.99
N LEU A 104 18.86 12.39 6.54
CA LEU A 104 17.58 11.85 6.08
C LEU A 104 16.43 12.82 6.33
N PHE A 105 16.45 13.56 7.44
CA PHE A 105 15.45 14.60 7.68
C PHE A 105 15.60 15.79 6.72
N THR A 106 16.82 16.27 6.48
CA THR A 106 17.07 17.39 5.56
C THR A 106 16.76 17.04 4.11
N PHE A 107 17.10 15.83 3.69
CA PHE A 107 16.96 15.35 2.32
C PHE A 107 15.78 14.39 2.12
N GLN A 108 14.79 14.41 3.02
CA GLN A 108 13.56 13.61 2.93
C GLN A 108 12.80 13.77 1.61
N LYS A 109 13.03 14.89 0.92
CA LYS A 109 12.42 15.25 -0.36
C LYS A 109 13.13 14.65 -1.59
N LEU A 110 14.09 13.76 -1.38
CA LEU A 110 14.83 13.12 -2.48
C LEU A 110 13.90 12.38 -3.45
N ILE A 111 12.91 11.69 -2.90
CA ILE A 111 11.82 11.05 -3.65
C ILE A 111 10.52 11.37 -2.92
N HIS A 112 9.49 11.73 -3.67
CA HIS A 112 8.12 11.88 -3.19
C HIS A 112 7.19 10.92 -3.92
N PHE A 113 6.09 10.54 -3.28
CA PHE A 113 5.06 9.78 -3.97
C PHE A 113 3.65 10.19 -3.56
N ASP A 114 2.73 10.06 -4.51
CA ASP A 114 1.29 10.11 -4.28
C ASP A 114 0.70 8.74 -4.56
N THR A 115 -0.22 8.28 -3.71
CA THR A 115 -0.89 6.98 -3.89
C THR A 115 -2.32 7.17 -4.37
N HIS A 116 -2.74 6.33 -5.31
CA HIS A 116 -4.10 6.33 -5.84
C HIS A 116 -4.64 4.92 -5.98
N TRP A 117 -5.96 4.76 -5.94
CA TRP A 117 -6.66 3.58 -6.44
C TRP A 117 -7.50 3.95 -7.65
N TYR A 118 -7.71 3.02 -8.58
CA TYR A 118 -8.54 3.28 -9.74
C TYR A 118 -10.01 2.96 -9.47
N ASP A 119 -10.85 3.99 -9.50
CA ASP A 119 -12.28 3.84 -9.33
C ASP A 119 -12.96 3.62 -10.67
N HIS A 120 -13.19 2.35 -10.98
CA HIS A 120 -13.83 1.97 -12.24
C HIS A 120 -15.29 2.42 -12.37
N SER A 121 -15.97 2.73 -11.26
CA SER A 121 -17.31 3.32 -11.29
C SER A 121 -17.30 4.78 -11.78
N GLU A 122 -16.18 5.48 -11.57
CA GLU A 122 -15.99 6.88 -11.97
C GLU A 122 -14.99 7.04 -13.13
N GLY A 123 -14.33 5.96 -13.56
CA GLY A 123 -13.30 5.98 -14.60
C GLY A 123 -12.08 6.85 -14.27
N ARG A 124 -11.71 6.99 -12.98
CA ARG A 124 -10.61 7.87 -12.57
C ARG A 124 -9.84 7.37 -11.35
N TRP A 125 -8.58 7.82 -11.26
CA TRP A 125 -7.71 7.60 -10.10
C TRP A 125 -8.12 8.48 -8.93
N GLN A 126 -8.35 7.87 -7.77
CA GLN A 126 -8.71 8.52 -6.52
C GLN A 126 -7.54 8.49 -5.54
N HIS A 127 -7.21 9.63 -4.97
CA HIS A 127 -6.07 9.77 -4.07
C HIS A 127 -6.28 9.06 -2.72
N ILE A 128 -5.25 8.38 -2.22
CA ILE A 128 -5.14 7.80 -0.88
C ILE A 128 -3.88 8.35 -0.22
N CYS A 129 -4.00 8.89 0.99
CA CYS A 129 -2.83 9.31 1.74
C CYS A 129 -2.20 8.10 2.45
N LEU A 130 -1.05 7.63 1.99
CA LEU A 130 -0.23 6.60 2.66
C LEU A 130 1.15 7.12 3.07
N ASP A 131 1.37 8.44 2.96
CA ASP A 131 2.67 9.03 3.25
C ASP A 131 2.87 9.22 4.76
N VAL A 132 3.81 8.45 5.32
CA VAL A 132 4.33 8.68 6.67
C VAL A 132 5.16 9.96 6.68
N LYS A 133 4.70 10.96 7.44
CA LYS A 133 5.47 12.18 7.68
C LYS A 133 6.81 11.83 8.33
N PRO A 134 7.95 12.09 7.68
CA PRO A 134 9.23 11.76 8.26
C PRO A 134 9.45 12.55 9.55
N SER A 135 10.05 11.90 10.54
CA SER A 135 10.40 12.53 11.81
C SER A 135 11.87 12.35 12.09
N VAL A 136 12.48 13.32 12.78
CA VAL A 136 13.89 13.24 13.22
C VAL A 136 14.13 11.97 14.06
N ASN A 137 13.11 11.46 14.73
CA ASN A 137 13.20 10.27 15.59
C ASN A 137 13.09 8.95 14.81
N HIS A 138 12.51 8.98 13.62
CA HIS A 138 12.31 7.80 12.77
C HIS A 138 12.75 8.13 11.34
N PRO A 139 14.05 8.34 11.10
CA PRO A 139 14.55 8.60 9.75
C PRO A 139 14.50 7.32 8.92
N PHE A 140 14.16 7.46 7.65
CA PHE A 140 14.20 6.36 6.69
C PHE A 140 14.59 6.91 5.32
N TRP A 141 15.16 6.05 4.46
CA TRP A 141 15.36 6.42 3.05
C TRP A 141 14.00 6.47 2.35
N PRO A 142 13.71 7.51 1.55
CA PRO A 142 12.43 7.61 0.85
C PRO A 142 12.10 6.39 -0.02
N GLY A 143 13.11 5.73 -0.60
CA GLY A 143 12.92 4.51 -1.37
C GLY A 143 12.44 3.31 -0.54
N ASP A 144 12.91 3.17 0.70
CA ASP A 144 12.47 2.09 1.61
C ASP A 144 11.00 2.26 2.02
N HIS A 145 10.55 3.50 2.12
CA HIS A 145 9.15 3.81 2.37
C HIS A 145 8.27 3.41 1.19
N ILE A 146 8.71 3.67 -0.05
CA ILE A 146 8.00 3.21 -1.26
C ILE A 146 7.84 1.68 -1.25
N VAL A 147 8.90 0.94 -0.93
CA VAL A 147 8.84 -0.52 -0.77
C VAL A 147 7.81 -0.95 0.27
N SER A 148 7.79 -0.28 1.41
CA SER A 148 6.83 -0.56 2.49
C SER A 148 5.39 -0.32 2.02
N VAL A 149 5.14 0.77 1.26
CA VAL A 149 3.82 1.05 0.70
C VAL A 149 3.43 0.06 -0.39
N MET A 150 4.36 -0.35 -1.27
CA MET A 150 4.08 -1.40 -2.26
C MET A 150 3.62 -2.70 -1.58
N ASN A 151 4.29 -3.11 -0.50
CA ASN A 151 3.89 -4.27 0.28
C ASN A 151 2.54 -4.07 0.97
N CYS A 152 2.30 -2.89 1.55
CA CYS A 152 1.02 -2.51 2.17
C CYS A 152 -0.14 -2.62 1.18
N LEU A 153 0.05 -2.14 -0.05
CA LEU A 153 -0.97 -2.19 -1.10
C LEU A 153 -1.15 -3.60 -1.67
N SER A 154 -0.07 -4.38 -1.81
CA SER A 154 -0.18 -5.77 -2.26
C SER A 154 -0.90 -6.67 -1.26
N GLU A 155 -0.76 -6.41 0.05
CA GLU A 155 -1.39 -7.15 1.15
C GLU A 155 -2.52 -6.33 1.82
N ASP A 156 -3.21 -5.52 1.02
CA ASP A 156 -4.17 -4.51 1.48
C ASP A 156 -5.24 -5.01 2.45
N MET A 157 -5.83 -6.19 2.21
CA MET A 157 -6.82 -6.83 3.10
C MET A 157 -6.28 -7.13 4.51
N THR A 158 -4.97 -7.18 4.70
CA THR A 158 -4.36 -7.28 6.03
C THR A 158 -3.87 -5.92 6.51
N SER A 159 -3.19 -5.17 5.65
CA SER A 159 -2.59 -3.88 6.00
C SER A 159 -3.61 -2.84 6.40
N VAL A 160 -4.80 -2.85 5.78
CA VAL A 160 -5.93 -1.97 6.10
C VAL A 160 -6.48 -2.17 7.50
N LEU A 161 -6.06 -3.21 8.23
CA LEU A 161 -6.49 -3.46 9.60
C LEU A 161 -5.58 -2.76 10.64
N ASP A 162 -4.49 -2.14 10.20
CA ASP A 162 -3.67 -1.26 11.04
C ASP A 162 -4.42 0.03 11.38
N ARG A 163 -4.27 0.54 12.61
CA ARG A 163 -4.98 1.72 13.09
C ARG A 163 -4.62 2.97 12.28
N ASP A 164 -3.38 3.10 11.86
CA ASP A 164 -2.89 4.28 11.14
C ASP A 164 -3.32 4.27 9.66
N MET A 165 -3.79 3.14 9.13
CA MET A 165 -4.25 2.97 7.75
C MET A 165 -5.69 3.47 7.51
N ARG A 166 -6.05 4.59 8.13
CA ARG A 166 -7.41 5.17 8.12
C ARG A 166 -7.90 5.51 6.71
N THR A 167 -7.06 6.16 5.92
CA THR A 167 -7.38 6.62 4.56
C THR A 167 -7.54 5.45 3.59
N LEU A 168 -6.65 4.45 3.67
CA LEU A 168 -6.77 3.21 2.92
C LEU A 168 -8.06 2.48 3.31
N ARG A 169 -8.36 2.37 4.61
CA ARG A 169 -9.58 1.75 5.12
C ARG A 169 -10.85 2.38 4.58
N LYS A 170 -10.91 3.72 4.55
CA LYS A 170 -12.02 4.44 3.92
C LYS A 170 -12.11 4.24 2.42
N ALA A 171 -10.98 4.19 1.71
CA ALA A 171 -10.99 3.93 0.27
C ALA A 171 -11.49 2.51 -0.04
N MET A 172 -11.03 1.52 0.74
CA MET A 172 -11.33 0.11 0.53
C MET A 172 -12.81 -0.24 0.72
N THR A 173 -13.57 0.48 1.56
CA THR A 173 -15.02 0.22 1.69
C THR A 173 -15.78 0.37 0.38
N LYS A 174 -15.36 1.31 -0.48
CA LYS A 174 -15.89 1.48 -1.84
C LYS A 174 -15.13 0.60 -2.84
N ALA A 175 -13.80 0.67 -2.82
CA ALA A 175 -12.95 0.05 -3.83
C ALA A 175 -13.14 -1.48 -3.91
N LEU A 176 -13.31 -2.14 -2.77
CA LEU A 176 -13.48 -3.60 -2.73
C LEU A 176 -14.79 -4.05 -3.40
N VAL A 177 -15.87 -3.29 -3.21
CA VAL A 177 -17.17 -3.56 -3.85
C VAL A 177 -17.08 -3.33 -5.35
N VAL A 178 -16.46 -2.23 -5.77
CA VAL A 178 -16.25 -1.91 -7.19
C VAL A 178 -15.43 -3.00 -7.86
N SER A 179 -14.29 -3.38 -7.27
CA SER A 179 -13.41 -4.44 -7.78
C SER A 179 -14.15 -5.76 -7.95
N TRP A 180 -14.98 -6.15 -6.96
CA TRP A 180 -15.71 -7.42 -7.01
C TRP A 180 -16.64 -7.50 -8.22
N PHE A 181 -17.36 -6.42 -8.54
CA PHE A 181 -18.24 -6.38 -9.71
C PHE A 181 -17.51 -6.41 -11.05
N GLN A 182 -16.21 -6.16 -11.07
CA GLN A 182 -15.41 -6.28 -12.29
C GLN A 182 -14.88 -7.68 -12.51
N GLY A 183 -14.82 -8.49 -11.46
CA GLY A 183 -14.22 -9.81 -11.51
C GLY A 183 -12.70 -9.81 -11.40
N ASP A 184 -12.09 -8.73 -10.91
CA ASP A 184 -10.62 -8.61 -10.72
C ASP A 184 -10.15 -9.26 -9.40
N ASN A 185 -11.07 -9.73 -8.56
CA ASN A 185 -10.81 -10.33 -7.26
C ASN A 185 -10.42 -11.80 -7.37
N SER A 186 -9.78 -12.35 -6.32
CA SER A 186 -9.54 -13.80 -6.27
C SER A 186 -10.86 -14.60 -6.32
N ASP A 187 -10.84 -15.74 -7.02
CA ASP A 187 -12.01 -16.64 -7.19
C ASP A 187 -12.65 -17.10 -5.86
N ILE A 188 -11.90 -16.99 -4.77
CA ILE A 188 -12.29 -17.41 -3.41
C ILE A 188 -13.22 -16.38 -2.73
N MET A 189 -13.31 -15.17 -3.29
CA MET A 189 -14.00 -14.06 -2.66
C MET A 189 -15.43 -13.89 -3.18
N GLU A 190 -16.37 -14.58 -2.53
CA GLU A 190 -17.81 -14.37 -2.74
C GLU A 190 -18.25 -12.97 -2.27
N PHE A 191 -19.31 -12.42 -2.88
CA PHE A 191 -19.85 -11.11 -2.52
C PHE A 191 -20.23 -11.01 -1.03
N ASN A 192 -20.73 -12.09 -0.43
CA ASN A 192 -21.06 -12.13 0.99
C ASN A 192 -19.84 -11.86 1.88
N LYS A 193 -18.66 -12.40 1.51
CA LYS A 193 -17.39 -12.14 2.21
C LYS A 193 -16.99 -10.68 2.04
N VAL A 194 -17.11 -10.13 0.82
CA VAL A 194 -16.85 -8.71 0.54
C VAL A 194 -17.74 -7.81 1.39
N SER A 195 -19.06 -8.03 1.37
CA SER A 195 -20.02 -7.24 2.14
C SER A 195 -19.70 -7.27 3.62
N GLN A 196 -19.41 -8.45 4.18
CA GLN A 196 -19.05 -8.55 5.58
C GLN A 196 -17.72 -7.84 5.90
N TYR A 197 -16.73 -7.94 5.02
CA TYR A 197 -15.46 -7.25 5.21
C TYR A 197 -15.66 -5.74 5.27
N VAL A 198 -16.44 -5.18 4.34
CA VAL A 198 -16.76 -3.75 4.29
C VAL A 198 -17.43 -3.30 5.58
N GLU A 199 -18.39 -4.06 6.11
CA GLU A 199 -19.00 -3.77 7.42
C GLU A 199 -17.97 -3.75 8.55
N TRP A 200 -17.02 -4.69 8.56
CA TRP A 200 -15.95 -4.71 9.56
C TRP A 200 -15.02 -3.50 9.45
N LEU A 201 -14.69 -3.07 8.23
CA LEU A 201 -13.89 -1.87 8.02
C LEU A 201 -14.61 -0.60 8.52
N ILE A 202 -15.92 -0.48 8.26
CA ILE A 202 -16.74 0.62 8.78
C ILE A 202 -16.73 0.61 10.31
N GLN A 203 -16.95 -0.56 10.92
CA GLN A 203 -16.93 -0.70 12.37
C GLN A 203 -15.57 -0.38 13.00
N LEU A 204 -14.46 -0.71 12.33
CA LEU A 204 -13.11 -0.34 12.79
C LEU A 204 -12.91 1.17 12.76
N GLU A 205 -13.40 1.84 11.71
CA GLU A 205 -13.31 3.30 11.58
C GLU A 205 -14.09 4.04 12.67
N GLU A 206 -15.22 3.48 13.11
CA GLU A 206 -16.06 4.02 14.19
C GLU A 206 -15.54 3.67 15.60
N THR A 207 -14.48 2.87 15.71
CA THR A 207 -13.97 2.41 17.01
C THR A 207 -12.90 3.35 17.56
N ASP A 208 -13.29 4.16 18.56
CA ASP A 208 -12.39 5.15 19.18
C ASP A 208 -11.34 4.52 20.12
N SER A 209 -11.74 3.49 20.87
CA SER A 209 -10.89 2.85 21.88
C SER A 209 -9.84 1.95 21.24
N GLU A 210 -8.57 2.15 21.62
CA GLU A 210 -7.44 1.33 21.14
C GLU A 210 -7.62 -0.15 21.44
N PHE A 211 -8.05 -0.48 22.66
CA PHE A 211 -8.30 -1.86 23.08
C PHE A 211 -9.43 -2.49 22.27
N SER A 212 -10.52 -1.75 22.04
CA SER A 212 -11.65 -2.24 21.25
C SER A 212 -11.26 -2.43 19.79
N PHE A 213 -10.44 -1.52 19.24
CA PHE A 213 -9.92 -1.61 17.89
C PHE A 213 -9.06 -2.87 17.73
N ALA A 214 -8.12 -3.10 18.64
CA ALA A 214 -7.25 -4.28 18.62
C ALA A 214 -8.05 -5.59 18.68
N ASN A 215 -9.05 -5.69 19.56
CA ASN A 215 -9.90 -6.88 19.64
C ASN A 215 -10.69 -7.13 18.35
N LYS A 216 -11.26 -6.09 17.74
CA LYS A 216 -11.97 -6.21 16.45
C LYS A 216 -11.01 -6.64 15.34
N ARG A 217 -9.85 -5.98 15.25
CA ARG A 217 -8.78 -6.33 14.30
C ARG A 217 -8.40 -7.80 14.41
N ASP A 218 -8.13 -8.28 15.61
CA ASP A 218 -7.67 -9.65 15.84
C ASP A 218 -8.77 -10.68 15.48
N LEU A 219 -10.04 -10.34 15.74
CA LEU A 219 -11.17 -11.16 15.30
C LEU A 219 -11.27 -11.22 13.77
N ILE A 220 -11.11 -10.10 13.08
CA ILE A 220 -11.13 -10.04 11.60
C ILE A 220 -9.98 -10.87 11.04
N LEU A 221 -8.76 -10.69 11.53
CA LEU A 221 -7.58 -11.48 11.14
C LEU A 221 -7.79 -12.98 11.34
N LYS A 222 -8.40 -13.38 12.47
CA LYS A 222 -8.74 -14.78 12.73
C LYS A 222 -9.76 -15.32 11.73
N ASN A 223 -10.72 -14.51 11.30
CA ASN A 223 -11.67 -14.90 10.27
C ASN A 223 -11.01 -15.08 8.91
N ILE A 224 -10.17 -14.13 8.48
CA ILE A 224 -9.43 -14.22 7.20
C ILE A 224 -8.56 -15.49 7.20
N LYS A 225 -7.79 -15.74 8.27
CA LYS A 225 -6.89 -16.91 8.37
C LYS A 225 -7.61 -18.25 8.36
N ASN A 226 -8.86 -18.30 8.81
CA ASN A 226 -9.67 -19.52 8.85
C ASN A 226 -10.63 -19.63 7.67
N ASP A 227 -10.30 -19.01 6.53
CA ASP A 227 -11.15 -18.93 5.33
C ASP A 227 -12.62 -18.63 5.67
N TRP A 228 -12.82 -17.60 6.49
CA TRP A 228 -14.14 -17.07 6.86
C TRP A 228 -15.03 -18.03 7.66
N GLY A 229 -14.51 -19.18 8.11
CA GLY A 229 -15.31 -20.22 8.77
C GLY A 229 -16.05 -19.77 10.03
N TYR A 230 -15.42 -18.91 10.85
CA TYR A 230 -16.03 -18.41 12.08
C TYR A 230 -17.23 -17.48 11.80
N TRP A 231 -17.13 -16.64 10.77
CA TRP A 231 -18.23 -15.80 10.35
C TRP A 231 -19.41 -16.63 9.83
N VAL A 232 -19.14 -17.62 8.98
CA VAL A 232 -20.17 -18.51 8.43
C VAL A 232 -20.94 -19.22 9.55
N GLU A 233 -20.24 -19.71 10.57
CA GLU A 233 -20.86 -20.33 11.74
C GLU A 233 -21.70 -19.33 12.57
N SER A 234 -21.22 -18.09 12.72
CA SER A 234 -21.97 -17.03 13.41
C SER A 234 -23.26 -16.64 12.68
N GLN A 235 -23.28 -16.66 11.34
CA GLN A 235 -24.47 -16.37 10.54
C GLN A 235 -25.50 -17.49 10.65
N LYS A 236 -25.07 -18.76 10.61
CA LYS A 236 -25.95 -19.91 10.87
C LYS A 236 -26.63 -19.80 12.23
N THR A 237 -25.85 -19.42 13.24
CA THR A 237 -26.36 -19.24 14.61
C THR A 237 -27.36 -18.07 14.71
N LYS A 238 -27.09 -16.94 14.03
CA LYS A 238 -28.01 -15.79 13.99
C LYS A 238 -29.31 -16.12 13.24
N GLN A 239 -29.22 -16.82 12.11
CA GLN A 239 -30.39 -17.28 11.36
C GLN A 239 -31.23 -18.25 12.20
N MET A 240 -30.61 -19.23 12.86
CA MET A 240 -31.32 -20.15 13.76
C MET A 240 -32.06 -19.39 14.88
N LYS A 241 -31.42 -18.42 15.53
CA LYS A 241 -32.08 -17.57 16.55
C LYS A 241 -33.24 -16.75 15.99
N LEU A 242 -33.11 -16.25 14.76
CA LEU A 242 -34.20 -15.54 14.08
C LEU A 242 -35.38 -16.47 13.81
N TYR A 243 -35.12 -17.69 13.33
CA TYR A 243 -36.15 -18.71 13.15
C TYR A 243 -36.79 -19.10 14.47
N GLU A 244 -36.01 -19.39 15.52
CA GLU A 244 -36.51 -19.70 16.86
C GLU A 244 -37.42 -18.60 17.40
N ASN A 245 -37.02 -17.32 17.28
CA ASN A 245 -37.86 -16.20 17.71
C ASN A 245 -39.17 -16.08 16.92
N VAL A 246 -39.15 -16.38 15.61
CA VAL A 246 -40.37 -16.40 14.78
C VAL A 246 -41.29 -17.54 15.20
N PHE A 247 -40.77 -18.74 15.47
CA PHE A 247 -41.59 -19.88 15.90
C PHE A 247 -42.14 -19.71 17.32
N SER A 248 -41.35 -19.20 18.27
CA SER A 248 -41.84 -18.85 19.61
C SER A 248 -42.96 -17.81 19.56
N SER A 249 -42.85 -16.82 18.66
CA SER A 249 -43.89 -15.81 18.48
C SER A 249 -45.16 -16.33 17.78
N LEU A 250 -45.11 -17.51 17.15
CA LEU A 250 -46.28 -18.15 16.54
C LEU A 250 -46.99 -19.10 17.52
N GLU A 251 -46.24 -19.71 18.45
CA GLU A 251 -46.81 -20.51 19.55
C GLU A 251 -47.57 -19.66 20.59
N GLU A 252 -47.23 -18.37 20.74
CA GLU A 252 -47.99 -17.42 21.58
C GLU A 252 -49.36 -17.01 20.99
N TYR A 253 -49.65 -17.37 19.73
CA TYR A 253 -50.90 -17.06 19.02
C TYR A 253 -51.83 -18.27 18.79
N GLN A 254 -51.52 -19.44 19.37
CA GLN A 254 -52.39 -20.62 19.40
C GLN A 254 -53.04 -20.81 20.77
#